data_AF-A0A9R0ZMU6-F1
#
_entry.id   AF-A0A9R0ZMU6-F1
#
_cell.length_a   1.000
_cell.length_b   1.000
_cell.length_c   1.000
_cell.angle_alpha   90.00
_cell.angle_beta   90.00
_cell.angle_gamma   90.00
#
_symmetry.space_group_name_H-M   'P 1'
#
loop_
_entity.id
_entity.type
_entity.pdbx_description
1 polymer ?
#
loop_
_entity_poly.entity_id
_entity_poly.type
_entity_poly.pdbx_seq_one_letter_code
_entity_poly.pdbx_strand_id
1 'polypeptide(L)'
;MVPDPELVREILSNKFGHFGKQRSTRIGRLLANGLANHEGEKWAKHRRILNPAFHHEKIKRMLPVFSACCEEMITRWENSMSADGSCEIDFCPEFQNLTGDVISRTAFGSNFQEGMKIFQLQGELGERLIQAFQTLFIPGYW
;
A
#
# COMPACT_ATOMS: atom_id res chain seq x y z
N MET A 1 -19.66 -4.90 -13.16
CA MET A 1 -18.34 -5.51 -13.42
C MET A 1 -18.08 -5.43 -14.91
N VAL A 2 -16.93 -4.92 -15.36
CA VAL A 2 -16.58 -4.82 -16.79
C VAL A 2 -15.56 -5.91 -17.10
N PRO A 3 -15.94 -7.00 -17.78
CA PRO A 3 -15.05 -8.13 -18.02
C PRO A 3 -14.17 -7.96 -19.27
N ASP A 4 -14.52 -7.01 -20.16
CA ASP A 4 -13.82 -6.76 -21.42
C ASP A 4 -12.53 -5.94 -21.18
N PRO A 5 -11.34 -6.48 -21.54
CA PRO A 5 -10.06 -5.79 -21.36
C PRO A 5 -9.93 -4.45 -22.11
N GLU A 6 -10.54 -4.32 -23.29
CA GLU A 6 -10.48 -3.08 -24.07
C GLU A 6 -11.30 -1.98 -23.39
N LEU A 7 -12.47 -2.33 -22.87
CA LEU A 7 -13.27 -1.40 -22.07
C LEU A 7 -12.57 -1.04 -20.76
N VAL A 8 -11.92 -1.99 -20.08
CA VAL A 8 -11.10 -1.70 -18.90
C VAL A 8 -9.96 -0.73 -19.23
N ARG A 9 -9.27 -0.94 -20.35
CA ARG A 9 -8.21 -0.05 -20.83
C ARG A 9 -8.73 1.35 -21.13
N GLU A 10 -9.89 1.47 -21.77
CA GLU A 10 -10.53 2.75 -22.05
C GLU A 10 -10.86 3.51 -20.76
N ILE A 11 -11.50 2.83 -19.79
CA ILE A 11 -11.87 3.39 -18.49
C ILE A 11 -10.63 3.83 -17.70
N LEU A 12 -9.62 2.95 -17.57
CA LEU A 12 -8.43 3.20 -16.75
C LEU A 12 -7.46 4.21 -17.37
N SER A 13 -7.41 4.30 -18.71
CA SER A 13 -6.61 5.32 -19.40
C SER A 13 -7.21 6.72 -19.21
N ASN A 14 -8.53 6.81 -19.01
CA ASN A 14 -9.29 8.03 -18.75
C ASN A 14 -8.88 9.21 -19.66
N LYS A 15 -8.60 8.94 -20.94
CA LYS A 15 -7.97 9.88 -21.87
C LYS A 15 -8.76 11.18 -22.04
N PHE A 16 -10.06 11.09 -21.88
CA PHE A 16 -11.02 12.19 -22.07
C PHE A 16 -11.57 12.75 -20.75
N GLY A 17 -11.12 12.23 -19.59
CA GLY A 17 -11.61 12.66 -18.28
C GLY A 17 -13.07 12.27 -17.99
N HIS A 18 -13.68 11.42 -18.80
CA HIS A 18 -15.08 11.00 -18.65
C HIS A 18 -15.31 10.07 -17.45
N PHE A 19 -14.26 9.42 -16.96
CA PHE A 19 -14.34 8.47 -15.86
C PHE A 19 -13.75 9.06 -14.58
N GLY A 20 -14.59 9.22 -13.56
CA GLY A 20 -14.16 9.57 -12.21
C GLY A 20 -13.75 8.34 -11.40
N LYS A 21 -12.95 8.54 -10.37
CA LYS A 21 -12.70 7.55 -9.33
C LYS A 21 -13.96 7.32 -8.52
N GLN A 22 -14.10 6.10 -7.99
CA GLN A 22 -15.18 5.81 -7.06
C GLN A 22 -15.11 6.77 -5.86
N ARG A 23 -16.22 7.45 -5.57
CA ARG A 23 -16.30 8.37 -4.43
C ARG A 23 -16.13 7.57 -3.14
N SER A 24 -15.01 7.80 -2.46
CA SER A 24 -14.80 7.25 -1.12
C SER A 24 -15.80 7.86 -0.14
N THR A 25 -16.27 7.02 0.79
CA THR A 25 -17.17 7.45 1.87
C THR A 25 -16.54 8.58 2.69
N ARG A 26 -17.33 9.35 3.46
CA ARG A 26 -16.78 10.42 4.29
C ARG A 26 -15.72 9.90 5.27
N ILE A 27 -15.96 8.71 5.83
CA ILE A 27 -15.03 8.01 6.73
C ILE A 27 -13.77 7.58 5.96
N GLY A 28 -13.92 6.96 4.78
CA GLY A 28 -12.76 6.56 3.96
C GLY A 28 -11.91 7.74 3.50
N ARG A 29 -12.50 8.91 3.26
CA ARG A 29 -11.77 10.15 2.95
C ARG A 29 -11.03 10.72 4.14
N LEU A 30 -11.56 10.64 5.37
CA LEU A 30 -10.84 11.12 6.55
C LEU A 30 -9.57 10.29 6.82
N LEU A 31 -9.61 9.00 6.49
CA LEU A 31 -8.58 8.04 6.89
C LEU A 31 -7.52 7.84 5.81
N ALA A 32 -7.88 8.02 4.54
CA ALA A 32 -6.96 7.84 3.41
C ALA A 32 -7.00 9.03 2.41
N ASN A 33 -7.01 10.28 2.89
CA ASN A 33 -6.98 11.43 1.97
C ASN A 33 -5.61 11.62 1.32
N GLY A 34 -5.40 11.03 0.15
CA GLY A 34 -4.12 11.12 -0.55
C GLY A 34 -4.27 11.07 -2.06
N LEU A 35 -3.14 10.87 -2.75
CA LEU A 35 -3.08 10.83 -4.21
C LEU A 35 -4.04 9.81 -4.82
N ALA A 36 -4.26 8.69 -4.13
CA ALA A 36 -5.24 7.67 -4.54
C ALA A 36 -6.66 8.23 -4.65
N ASN A 37 -7.05 9.17 -3.78
CA ASN A 37 -8.40 9.75 -3.72
C ASN A 37 -8.54 11.14 -4.37
N HIS A 38 -7.43 11.84 -4.64
CA HIS A 38 -7.49 13.13 -5.34
C HIS A 38 -7.86 12.96 -6.81
N GLU A 39 -8.51 13.98 -7.37
CA GLU A 39 -8.85 14.11 -8.80
C GLU A 39 -8.45 15.49 -9.32
N GLY A 40 -8.53 15.67 -10.65
CA GLY A 40 -8.31 16.96 -11.33
C GLY A 40 -6.96 17.60 -11.02
N GLU A 41 -6.95 18.93 -10.86
CA GLU A 41 -5.74 19.70 -10.60
C GLU A 41 -5.04 19.32 -9.29
N LYS A 42 -5.80 18.95 -8.25
CA LYS A 42 -5.23 18.55 -6.95
C LYS A 42 -4.42 17.26 -7.10
N TRP A 43 -4.96 16.30 -7.84
CA TRP A 43 -4.24 15.08 -8.19
C TRP A 43 -3.00 15.38 -9.03
N ALA A 44 -3.14 16.19 -10.09
CA ALA A 44 -2.04 16.54 -10.98
C ALA A 44 -0.89 17.20 -10.21
N LYS A 45 -1.20 18.14 -9.32
CA LYS A 45 -0.23 18.82 -8.45
C LYS A 45 0.50 17.83 -7.54
N HIS A 46 -0.22 16.98 -6.80
CA HIS A 46 0.39 16.02 -5.88
C HIS A 46 1.22 14.97 -6.61
N ARG A 47 0.75 14.49 -7.78
CA ARG A 47 1.51 13.53 -8.60
C ARG A 47 2.80 14.15 -9.12
N ARG A 48 2.75 15.41 -9.57
CA ARG A 48 3.95 16.13 -10.01
C ARG A 48 5.00 16.27 -8.90
N ILE A 49 4.56 16.48 -7.66
CA ILE A 49 5.46 16.56 -6.49
C ILE A 49 6.12 15.21 -6.20
N LEU A 50 5.36 14.11 -6.30
CA LEU A 50 5.83 12.77 -5.94
C LEU A 50 6.66 12.09 -7.04
N ASN A 51 6.32 12.29 -8.32
CA ASN A 51 6.95 11.60 -9.45
C ASN A 51 8.49 11.59 -9.44
N PRO A 52 9.20 12.69 -9.09
CA PRO A 52 10.67 12.68 -9.04
C PRO A 52 11.26 11.62 -8.11
N ALA A 53 10.56 11.26 -7.03
CA ALA A 53 11.02 10.21 -6.10
C ALA A 53 10.98 8.81 -6.72
N PHE A 54 10.17 8.61 -7.77
CA PHE A 54 9.98 7.35 -8.48
C PHE A 54 10.68 7.32 -9.85
N HIS A 55 11.61 8.26 -10.12
CA HIS A 55 12.47 8.17 -11.29
C HIS A 55 13.40 6.96 -11.18
N HIS A 56 13.74 6.35 -12.31
CA HIS A 56 14.58 5.14 -12.40
C HIS A 56 15.85 5.22 -11.54
N GLU A 57 16.58 6.34 -11.62
CA GLU A 57 17.82 6.55 -10.87
C GLU A 57 17.60 6.70 -9.36
N LYS A 58 16.41 7.11 -8.92
CA LYS A 58 16.04 7.13 -7.49
C LYS A 58 15.68 5.72 -7.00
N ILE A 59 14.91 4.97 -7.79
CA ILE A 59 14.56 3.57 -7.48
C ILE A 59 15.81 2.70 -7.41
N LYS A 60 16.76 2.85 -8.35
CA LYS A 60 18.05 2.13 -8.29
C LYS A 60 18.79 2.33 -6.98
N ARG A 61 18.74 3.54 -6.41
CA ARG A 61 19.38 3.84 -5.11
C ARG A 61 18.68 3.19 -3.93
N MET A 62 17.44 2.75 -4.10
CA MET A 62 16.67 2.02 -3.08
C MET A 62 16.96 0.51 -3.10
N LEU A 63 17.53 -0.04 -4.19
CA LEU A 63 17.80 -1.48 -4.32
C LEU A 63 18.63 -2.07 -3.16
N PRO A 64 19.68 -1.41 -2.63
CA PRO A 64 20.41 -1.94 -1.48
C PRO A 64 19.53 -2.08 -0.24
N VAL A 65 18.57 -1.16 -0.04
CA VAL A 65 17.60 -1.23 1.07
C VAL A 65 16.66 -2.42 0.86
N PHE A 66 16.21 -2.66 -0.36
CA PHE A 66 15.37 -3.83 -0.67
C PHE A 66 16.11 -5.14 -0.38
N SER A 67 17.38 -5.25 -0.81
CA SER A 67 18.22 -6.43 -0.54
C SER A 67 18.37 -6.66 0.95
N ALA A 68 18.73 -5.62 1.70
CA ALA A 68 18.90 -5.71 3.15
C ALA A 68 17.62 -6.17 3.86
N CYS A 69 16.44 -5.66 3.49
CA CYS A 69 15.19 -6.12 4.06
C CYS A 69 14.89 -7.61 3.75
N CYS A 70 15.18 -8.05 2.52
CA CYS A 70 15.02 -9.45 2.14
C CYS A 70 16.00 -10.36 2.89
N GLU A 71 17.27 -9.97 2.99
CA GLU A 71 18.31 -10.69 3.72
C GLU A 71 17.93 -10.82 5.20
N GLU A 72 17.49 -9.73 5.85
CA GLU A 72 17.03 -9.78 7.24
C GLU A 72 15.84 -10.71 7.44
N MET A 73 14.86 -10.71 6.52
CA MET A 73 13.73 -11.65 6.58
C MET A 73 14.19 -13.10 6.48
N ILE A 74 15.06 -13.41 5.50
CA ILE A 74 15.61 -14.77 5.31
C ILE A 74 16.40 -15.21 6.54
N THR A 75 17.27 -14.36 7.08
CA THR A 75 18.05 -14.65 8.28
C THR A 75 17.14 -14.92 9.49
N ARG A 76 16.02 -14.20 9.65
CA ARG A 76 15.04 -14.51 10.70
C ARG A 76 14.43 -15.89 10.54
N TRP A 77 14.09 -16.28 9.31
CA TRP A 77 13.55 -17.61 9.02
C TRP A 77 14.57 -18.72 9.29
N GLU A 78 15.82 -18.54 8.85
CA GLU A 78 16.93 -19.47 9.13
C GLU A 78 17.15 -19.65 10.63
N ASN A 79 17.12 -18.56 11.40
CA ASN A 79 17.27 -18.60 12.86
C ASN A 79 16.07 -19.23 13.59
N SER A 80 14.91 -19.32 12.92
CA SER A 80 13.69 -19.91 13.48
C SER A 80 13.53 -21.39 13.10
N MET A 81 14.47 -21.96 12.33
CA MET A 81 14.45 -23.37 11.97
C MET A 81 14.64 -24.27 13.20
N SER A 82 13.84 -25.33 13.27
CA SER A 82 13.97 -26.35 14.31
C SER A 82 15.20 -27.21 14.07
N ALA A 83 15.61 -27.99 15.09
CA ALA A 83 16.76 -28.90 14.99
C ALA A 83 16.62 -29.96 13.88
N ASP A 84 15.41 -30.19 13.37
CA ASP A 84 15.10 -31.07 12.23
C ASP A 84 15.34 -30.43 10.85
N GLY A 85 15.74 -29.15 10.80
CA GLY A 85 16.03 -28.42 9.57
C GLY A 85 14.79 -27.92 8.82
N SER A 86 13.61 -27.90 9.46
CA SER A 86 12.37 -27.42 8.87
C SER A 86 11.66 -26.37 9.73
N CYS A 87 10.86 -25.53 9.09
CA CYS A 87 10.05 -24.50 9.72
C CYS A 87 8.78 -24.26 8.88
N GLU A 88 7.62 -24.23 9.52
CA GLU A 88 6.40 -23.76 8.89
C GLU A 88 6.29 -22.24 9.08
N ILE A 89 6.03 -21.52 7.99
CA ILE A 89 5.98 -20.06 7.97
C ILE A 89 4.64 -19.63 7.40
N ASP A 90 3.92 -18.78 8.13
CA ASP A 90 2.79 -18.05 7.55
C ASP A 90 3.32 -16.93 6.64
N PHE A 91 3.14 -17.12 5.34
CA PHE A 91 3.71 -16.25 4.32
C PHE A 91 3.08 -14.85 4.31
N CYS A 92 1.77 -14.74 4.56
CA CYS A 92 1.05 -13.48 4.39
C CYS A 92 1.54 -12.39 5.37
N PRO A 93 1.64 -12.65 6.70
CA PRO A 93 2.19 -11.70 7.65
C PRO A 93 3.66 -11.36 7.37
N GLU A 94 4.46 -12.35 6.99
CA GLU A 94 5.88 -12.11 6.70
C GLU A 94 6.09 -11.21 5.49
N PHE A 95 5.32 -11.43 4.42
CA PHE A 95 5.40 -10.58 3.23
C PHE A 95 4.85 -9.16 3.49
N GLN A 96 3.84 -9.04 4.33
CA GLN A 96 3.35 -7.74 4.79
C GLN A 96 4.42 -7.01 5.63
N ASN A 97 5.12 -7.71 6.51
CA ASN A 97 6.24 -7.15 7.28
C ASN A 97 7.38 -6.71 6.36
N LEU A 98 7.79 -7.56 5.40
CA LEU A 98 8.84 -7.23 4.42
C LEU A 98 8.50 -5.96 3.63
N THR A 99 7.30 -5.89 3.08
CA THR A 99 6.87 -4.72 2.28
C THR A 99 6.78 -3.46 3.16
N GLY A 100 6.33 -3.62 4.41
CA GLY A 100 6.34 -2.58 5.45
C GLY A 100 7.74 -2.06 5.77
N ASP A 101 8.71 -2.95 5.98
CA ASP A 101 10.11 -2.60 6.24
C ASP A 101 10.72 -1.85 5.05
N VAL A 102 10.50 -2.35 3.84
CA VAL A 102 10.96 -1.74 2.59
C VAL A 102 10.43 -0.32 2.44
N ILE A 103 9.11 -0.11 2.56
CA ILE A 103 8.54 1.23 2.38
C ILE A 103 8.93 2.16 3.53
N SER A 104 9.05 1.64 4.76
CA SER A 104 9.45 2.45 5.92
C SER A 104 10.87 2.97 5.78
N ARG A 105 11.82 2.11 5.42
CA ARG A 105 13.22 2.49 5.25
C ARG A 105 13.43 3.41 4.06
N THR A 106 12.73 3.17 2.95
CA THR A 106 12.90 3.98 1.73
C THR A 106 12.16 5.31 1.75
N ALA A 107 10.99 5.38 2.40
CA ALA A 107 10.22 6.62 2.48
C ALA A 107 10.62 7.51 3.66
N PHE A 108 11.02 6.93 4.80
CA PHE A 108 11.30 7.67 6.04
C PHE A 108 12.77 7.70 6.44
N GLY A 109 13.65 6.92 5.79
CA GLY A 109 15.10 6.98 6.01
C GLY A 109 15.49 6.69 7.46
N SER A 110 16.10 7.67 8.13
CA SER A 110 16.52 7.55 9.54
C SER A 110 15.36 7.35 10.52
N ASN A 111 14.14 7.74 10.14
CA ASN A 111 12.94 7.65 10.98
C ASN A 111 12.07 6.44 10.58
N PHE A 112 12.71 5.36 10.10
CA PHE A 112 11.97 4.19 9.61
C PHE A 112 11.19 3.49 10.72
N GLN A 113 11.61 3.58 11.98
CA GLN A 113 10.90 2.99 13.10
C GLN A 113 9.54 3.66 13.32
N GLU A 114 9.48 4.99 13.22
CA GLU A 114 8.23 5.74 13.23
C GLU A 114 7.38 5.43 12.00
N GLY A 115 8.01 5.30 10.82
CA GLY A 115 7.34 4.87 9.59
C GLY A 115 6.66 3.51 9.75
N MET A 116 7.36 2.53 10.31
CA MET A 116 6.84 1.19 10.56
C MET A 116 5.64 1.22 11.50
N LYS A 117 5.72 2.03 12.58
CA LYS A 117 4.60 2.23 13.49
C LYS A 117 3.38 2.86 12.80
N ILE A 118 3.59 3.79 11.86
CA ILE A 118 2.50 4.38 11.07
C ILE A 118 1.80 3.30 10.24
N PHE A 119 2.54 2.43 9.55
CA PHE A 119 1.94 1.36 8.73
C PHE A 119 1.19 0.33 9.57
N GLN A 120 1.73 -0.06 10.73
CA GLN A 120 1.03 -0.95 11.67
C GLN A 120 -0.31 -0.34 12.12
N LEU A 121 -0.29 0.91 12.57
CA LEU A 121 -1.51 1.62 12.97
C LEU A 121 -2.52 1.79 11.82
N GLN A 122 -2.04 2.01 10.59
CA GLN A 122 -2.89 2.06 9.41
C GLN A 122 -3.53 0.69 9.09
N GLY A 123 -2.79 -0.40 9.29
CA GLY A 123 -3.30 -1.77 9.14
C GLY A 123 -4.43 -2.05 10.14
N GLU A 124 -4.19 -1.80 11.43
CA GLU A 124 -5.19 -1.97 12.49
C GLU A 124 -6.44 -1.11 12.23
N LEU A 125 -6.24 0.13 11.78
CA LEU A 125 -7.34 1.03 11.44
C LEU A 125 -8.12 0.51 10.22
N GLY A 126 -7.44 -0.03 9.21
CA GLY A 126 -8.05 -0.67 8.05
C GLY A 126 -8.95 -1.85 8.42
N GLU A 127 -8.49 -2.74 9.29
CA GLU A 127 -9.28 -3.88 9.77
C GLU A 127 -10.54 -3.43 10.52
N ARG A 128 -10.40 -2.48 11.45
CA ARG A 128 -11.53 -1.91 12.20
C ARG A 128 -12.55 -1.24 11.27
N LEU A 129 -12.09 -0.58 10.20
CA LEU A 129 -12.98 0.00 9.20
C LEU A 129 -13.76 -1.04 8.43
N ILE A 130 -13.10 -2.12 7.99
CA ILE A 130 -13.78 -3.20 7.29
C ILE A 130 -14.89 -3.79 8.17
N GLN A 131 -14.59 -4.04 9.44
CA GLN A 131 -15.59 -4.52 10.42
C GLN A 131 -16.73 -3.51 10.63
N ALA A 132 -16.40 -2.21 10.73
CA ALA A 132 -17.40 -1.16 10.83
C ALA A 132 -18.29 -1.07 9.58
N PHE A 133 -17.74 -1.24 8.36
CA PHE A 133 -18.53 -1.27 7.14
C PHE A 133 -19.43 -2.49 7.04
N GLN A 134 -18.99 -3.65 7.51
CA GLN A 134 -19.80 -4.87 7.58
C GLN A 134 -20.98 -4.73 8.56
N THR A 135 -20.81 -3.96 9.64
CA THR A 135 -21.89 -3.68 10.61
C THR A 135 -22.81 -2.52 10.20
N LEU A 136 -22.32 -1.57 9.39
CA LEU A 136 -23.12 -0.45 8.87
C LEU A 136 -23.99 -0.79 7.65
N PHE A 137 -23.96 -2.02 7.15
CA PHE A 137 -24.82 -2.45 6.04
C PHE A 137 -26.28 -2.54 6.51
N ILE A 138 -26.98 -1.41 6.51
CA ILE A 138 -28.45 -1.35 6.63
C ILE A 138 -29.00 -1.35 5.20
N PRO A 139 -29.63 -2.45 4.73
CA PRO A 139 -30.26 -2.47 3.42
C PRO A 139 -31.33 -1.37 3.33
N GLY A 140 -31.23 -0.48 2.34
CA GLY A 140 -32.27 0.53 2.04
C GLY A 140 -31.91 2.00 2.27
N TYR A 141 -30.67 2.34 2.63
CA TYR A 141 -30.20 3.74 2.75
C TYR A 141 -29.06 4.08 1.79
N TRP A 142 -29.31 4.00 0.48
CA TRP A 142 -28.59 4.71 -0.59
C TRP A 142 -29.52 4.97 -1.77
#